data_AF-A0A355UGI8-F1
#
_entry.id   AF-A0A355UGI8-F1
#
_cell.length_a   1.000
_cell.length_b   1.000
_cell.length_c   1.000
_cell.angle_alpha   90.00
_cell.angle_beta   90.00
_cell.angle_gamma   90.00
#
_symmetry.space_group_name_H-M   'P 1'
#
loop_
_entity.id
_entity.type
_entity.pdbx_description
1 polymer ?
#
loop_
_entity_poly.entity_id
_entity_poly.type
_entity_poly.pdbx_seq_one_letter_code
_entity_poly.pdbx_strand_id
1 'polypeptide(L)'
;PVIHIGLYDANEFISNTRNSIRNLVDIIDKNNNIEDFFDIKLVKAYFQVNKYKLRNITIFFYKLLREIIELNLKSKHPNLHLLDFYKLGYFSQLSKEKQSQKSR
;
A
#
# COMPACT_ATOMS: atom_id res chain seq x y z
N PRO A 1 -27.39 -0.23 7.64
CA PRO A 1 -26.21 0.61 7.95
C PRO A 1 -26.33 1.98 7.26
N VAL A 2 -26.29 3.06 8.05
CA VAL A 2 -26.47 4.44 7.59
C VAL A 2 -25.16 4.93 6.98
N ILE A 3 -25.20 5.30 5.69
CA ILE A 3 -24.08 5.85 4.94
C ILE A 3 -24.01 7.35 5.24
N HIS A 4 -23.03 7.79 6.03
CA HIS A 4 -22.75 9.22 6.22
C HIS A 4 -21.73 9.69 5.17
N ILE A 5 -22.14 10.72 4.43
CA ILE A 5 -21.68 11.02 3.08
C ILE A 5 -20.30 11.72 3.08
N GLY A 6 -19.26 10.99 2.66
CA GLY A 6 -18.45 11.38 1.50
C GLY A 6 -17.01 11.86 1.73
N LEU A 7 -16.72 12.69 2.73
CA LEU A 7 -15.42 13.40 2.81
C LEU A 7 -14.63 13.14 4.10
N TYR A 8 -15.30 13.11 5.25
CA TYR A 8 -14.71 12.65 6.50
C TYR A 8 -14.37 11.15 6.43
N ASP A 9 -15.28 10.36 5.85
CA ASP A 9 -15.12 8.92 5.62
C ASP A 9 -13.93 8.61 4.68
N ALA A 10 -13.71 9.42 3.63
CA ALA A 10 -12.61 9.18 2.70
C ALA A 10 -11.22 9.37 3.34
N ASN A 11 -11.05 10.40 4.19
CA ASN A 11 -9.81 10.60 4.93
C ASN A 11 -9.57 9.48 5.94
N GLU A 12 -10.61 9.08 6.66
CA GLU A 12 -10.57 7.95 7.60
C GLU A 12 -10.25 6.63 6.88
N PHE A 13 -10.87 6.37 5.74
CA PHE A 13 -10.60 5.23 4.88
C PHE A 13 -9.14 5.18 4.42
N ILE A 14 -8.58 6.30 3.95
CA ILE A 14 -7.17 6.39 3.54
C ILE A 14 -6.25 6.12 4.74
N SER A 15 -6.55 6.70 5.90
CA SER A 15 -5.79 6.49 7.14
C SER A 15 -5.81 5.03 7.57
N ASN A 16 -7.00 4.43 7.64
CA ASN A 16 -7.19 3.02 7.99
C ASN A 16 -6.49 2.11 6.98
N THR A 17 -6.58 2.40 5.69
CA THR A 17 -5.86 1.66 4.64
C THR A 17 -4.36 1.69 4.86
N ARG A 18 -3.77 2.87 5.14
CA ARG A 18 -2.34 2.98 5.46
C ARG A 18 -1.97 2.21 6.72
N ASN A 19 -2.79 2.29 7.77
CA ASN A 19 -2.55 1.59 9.03
C ASN A 19 -2.59 0.07 8.84
N SER A 20 -3.59 -0.47 8.13
CA SER A 20 -3.66 -1.89 7.81
C SER A 20 -2.44 -2.37 7.01
N ILE A 21 -1.97 -1.59 6.04
CA ILE A 21 -0.77 -1.93 5.26
C ILE A 21 0.49 -1.89 6.13
N ARG A 22 0.64 -0.87 6.99
CA ARG A 22 1.76 -0.77 7.92
C ARG A 22 1.80 -1.98 8.85
N ASN A 23 0.66 -2.31 9.47
CA ASN A 23 0.54 -3.47 10.34
C ASN A 23 0.91 -4.77 9.61
N LEU A 24 0.44 -4.94 8.37
CA LEU A 24 0.79 -6.10 7.55
C LEU A 24 2.31 -6.17 7.29
N VAL A 25 2.94 -5.06 6.92
CA VAL A 25 4.40 -5.00 6.72
C VAL A 25 5.14 -5.33 8.02
N ASP A 26 4.69 -4.81 9.16
CA ASP A 26 5.30 -5.11 10.47
C ASP A 26 5.16 -6.59 10.86
N ILE A 27 4.03 -7.23 10.55
CA ILE A 27 3.82 -8.65 10.79
C ILE A 27 4.75 -9.50 9.90
N ILE A 28 4.82 -9.20 8.60
CA ILE A 28 5.70 -9.90 7.66
C ILE A 28 7.17 -9.74 8.06
N ASP A 29 7.56 -8.53 8.47
CA ASP A 29 8.93 -8.22 8.89
C ASP A 29 9.37 -9.02 10.14
N LYS A 30 8.41 -9.35 11.02
CA LYS A 30 8.62 -10.19 12.22
C LYS A 30 8.65 -11.69 11.93
N ASN A 31 7.81 -12.17 11.01
CA ASN A 31 7.69 -13.61 10.70
C ASN A 31 8.83 -14.15 9.82
N ASN A 32 9.72 -13.30 9.31
CA ASN A 32 10.90 -13.63 8.48
C ASN A 32 10.63 -14.38 7.15
N ASN A 33 9.41 -14.86 6.90
CA ASN A 33 9.00 -15.49 5.65
C ASN A 33 7.79 -14.78 5.03
N ILE A 34 7.99 -14.17 3.85
CA ILE A 34 6.93 -13.46 3.12
C ILE A 34 5.97 -14.42 2.40
N GLU A 35 6.40 -15.64 2.11
CA GLU A 35 5.63 -16.62 1.34
C GLU A 35 4.41 -17.12 2.13
N ASP A 36 4.50 -17.14 3.46
CA ASP A 36 3.39 -17.48 4.38
C ASP A 36 2.18 -16.54 4.22
N PHE A 37 2.37 -15.37 3.60
CA PHE A 37 1.35 -14.35 3.41
C PHE A 37 0.82 -14.28 1.97
N PHE A 38 1.15 -15.26 1.13
CA PHE A 38 0.77 -15.26 -0.28
C PHE A 38 -0.75 -15.36 -0.51
N ASP A 39 -1.56 -15.78 0.46
CA ASP A 39 -3.02 -15.68 0.34
C ASP A 39 -3.52 -14.23 0.21
N ILE A 40 -2.70 -13.27 0.66
CA ILE A 40 -2.95 -11.85 0.49
C ILE A 40 -2.48 -11.42 -0.90
N LYS A 41 -3.44 -11.06 -1.77
CA LYS A 41 -3.18 -10.61 -3.16
C LYS A 41 -2.15 -9.48 -3.24
N LEU A 42 -2.18 -8.53 -2.31
CA LEU A 42 -1.21 -7.42 -2.23
C LEU A 42 0.23 -7.93 -2.04
N VAL A 43 0.42 -8.95 -1.20
CA VAL A 43 1.73 -9.55 -0.93
C VAL A 43 2.24 -10.29 -2.17
N LYS A 44 1.37 -11.10 -2.81
CA LYS A 44 1.69 -11.75 -4.11
C LYS A 44 2.11 -10.73 -5.17
N ALA A 45 1.39 -9.61 -5.28
CA ALA A 45 1.71 -8.54 -6.22
C ALA A 45 3.07 -7.89 -5.89
N TYR A 46 3.32 -7.56 -4.63
CA TYR A 46 4.61 -7.03 -4.18
C TYR A 46 5.76 -8.01 -4.46
N PHE A 47 5.56 -9.30 -4.19
CA PHE A 47 6.56 -10.33 -4.46
C PHE A 47 6.96 -10.36 -5.94
N GLN A 48 5.98 -10.28 -6.85
CA GLN A 48 6.25 -10.18 -8.29
C GLN A 48 7.01 -8.89 -8.65
N VAL A 49 6.57 -7.73 -8.14
CA VAL A 49 7.27 -6.45 -8.36
C VAL A 49 8.72 -6.53 -7.90
N ASN A 50 8.98 -7.16 -6.75
CA ASN A 50 10.32 -7.34 -6.22
C ASN A 50 11.15 -8.33 -7.06
N LYS A 51 10.54 -9.44 -7.50
CA LYS A 51 11.15 -10.44 -8.38
C LYS A 51 11.62 -9.82 -9.70
N TYR A 52 10.82 -8.94 -10.30
CA TYR A 52 11.17 -8.21 -11.53
C TYR A 52 12.04 -6.97 -11.29
N LYS A 53 12.51 -6.73 -10.06
CA LYS A 53 13.33 -5.56 -9.66
C LYS A 53 12.67 -4.20 -9.95
N LEU A 54 11.34 -4.18 -10.09
CA LEU A 54 10.56 -2.96 -10.39
C LEU A 54 10.24 -2.14 -9.13
N ARG A 55 10.60 -2.62 -7.95
CA ARG A 55 10.27 -1.99 -6.66
C ARG A 55 10.59 -0.49 -6.60
N ASN A 56 11.79 -0.09 -7.04
CA ASN A 56 12.18 1.33 -7.01
C ASN A 56 11.35 2.19 -7.96
N ILE A 57 11.01 1.63 -9.13
CA ILE A 57 10.15 2.27 -10.13
C ILE A 57 8.74 2.43 -9.58
N THR A 58 8.18 1.39 -8.97
CA THR A 58 6.88 1.42 -8.30
C THR A 58 6.86 2.49 -7.19
N ILE A 59 7.89 2.57 -6.35
CA ILE A 59 7.99 3.59 -5.30
C ILE A 59 8.07 5.00 -5.90
N PHE A 60 8.83 5.17 -6.99
CA PHE A 60 8.96 6.46 -7.66
C PHE A 60 7.60 6.96 -8.18
N PHE A 61 6.87 6.12 -8.93
CA PHE A 61 5.53 6.47 -9.42
C PHE A 61 4.52 6.64 -8.29
N TYR A 62 4.60 5.82 -7.23
CA TYR A 62 3.78 6.00 -6.04
C TYR A 62 3.98 7.40 -5.43
N LYS A 63 5.24 7.81 -5.20
CA LYS A 63 5.52 9.14 -4.63
C LYS A 63 5.01 10.27 -5.51
N LEU A 64 5.10 10.12 -6.83
CA LEU A 64 4.61 11.11 -7.80
C LEU A 64 3.07 11.18 -7.83
N LEU A 65 2.39 10.04 -7.79
CA LEU A 65 0.95 9.95 -8.02
C LEU A 65 0.11 9.91 -6.75
N ARG A 66 0.71 9.70 -5.56
CA ARG A 66 -0.05 9.48 -4.30
C ARG A 66 -1.08 10.57 -4.03
N GLU A 67 -0.74 11.83 -4.28
CA GLU A 67 -1.62 12.97 -3.96
C GLU A 67 -2.79 13.04 -4.93
N ILE A 68 -2.54 12.76 -6.21
CA ILE A 68 -3.58 12.65 -7.25
C ILE A 68 -4.53 11.50 -6.92
N ILE A 69 -3.99 10.36 -6.48
CA ILE A 69 -4.79 9.20 -6.10
C ILE A 69 -5.63 9.52 -4.86
N GLU A 70 -5.05 10.15 -3.84
CA GLU A 70 -5.79 10.54 -2.63
C GLU A 70 -6.90 11.56 -2.93
N LEU A 71 -6.67 12.49 -3.86
CA LEU A 71 -7.72 13.39 -4.35
C LEU A 71 -8.83 12.61 -5.08
N ASN A 72 -8.47 11.64 -5.91
CA ASN A 72 -9.44 10.78 -6.58
C ASN A 72 -10.26 9.93 -5.58
N LEU A 73 -9.63 9.40 -4.53
CA LEU A 73 -10.31 8.64 -3.48
C LEU A 73 -11.28 9.49 -2.64
N LYS A 74 -11.03 10.80 -2.53
CA LYS A 74 -11.95 11.76 -1.89
C LYS A 74 -13.01 12.32 -2.85
N SER A 75 -12.96 11.94 -4.13
CA SER A 75 -13.90 12.41 -5.14
C SER A 75 -15.19 11.60 -5.12
N LYS A 76 -16.19 12.04 -5.89
CA LYS A 76 -17.46 11.32 -6.06
C LYS A 76 -17.32 9.98 -6.81
N HIS A 77 -16.20 9.76 -7.50
CA HIS A 77 -15.96 8.57 -8.34
C HIS A 77 -14.56 7.99 -8.06
N PRO A 78 -14.37 7.31 -6.92
CA PRO A 78 -13.09 6.70 -6.56
C PRO A 78 -12.74 5.57 -7.52
N ASN A 79 -11.51 5.55 -8.01
CA ASN A 79 -10.99 4.52 -8.90
C ASN A 79 -10.26 3.44 -8.09
N LEU A 80 -10.80 2.22 -8.09
CA LEU A 80 -10.26 1.10 -7.33
C LEU A 80 -8.92 0.58 -7.88
N HIS A 81 -8.62 0.75 -9.17
CA HIS A 81 -7.30 0.40 -9.70
C HIS A 81 -6.23 1.37 -9.20
N LEU A 82 -6.56 2.66 -9.06
CA LEU A 82 -5.67 3.64 -8.42
C LEU A 82 -5.44 3.30 -6.94
N LEU A 83 -6.49 2.84 -6.25
CA LEU A 83 -6.38 2.34 -4.87
C LEU A 83 -5.43 1.14 -4.77
N ASP A 84 -5.54 0.16 -5.67
CA ASP A 84 -4.67 -1.01 -5.66
C ASP A 84 -3.21 -0.63 -5.93
N PHE A 85 -2.97 0.28 -6.89
CA PHE A 85 -1.64 0.83 -7.13
C PHE A 85 -1.10 1.59 -5.91
N TYR A 86 -1.95 2.39 -5.25
CA TYR A 86 -1.62 3.11 -4.03
C TYR A 86 -1.16 2.17 -2.92
N LYS A 87 -1.93 1.10 -2.67
CA LYS A 87 -1.61 0.06 -1.68
C LYS A 87 -0.27 -0.61 -1.99
N LEU A 88 -0.05 -1.01 -3.25
CA LEU A 88 1.17 -1.66 -3.70
C LEU A 88 2.40 -0.74 -3.57
N GLY A 89 2.25 0.53 -3.95
CA GLY A 89 3.28 1.56 -3.83
C GLY A 89 3.66 1.83 -2.38
N TYR A 90 2.67 2.00 -1.51
CA TYR A 90 2.89 2.25 -0.09
C TYR A 90 3.53 1.04 0.61
N PHE A 91 3.04 -0.17 0.35
CA PHE A 91 3.64 -1.42 0.82
C PHE A 91 5.11 -1.50 0.37
N SER A 92 5.38 -1.25 -0.91
CA SER A 92 6.74 -1.31 -1.46
C SER A 92 7.70 -0.33 -0.78
N GLN A 93 7.22 0.88 -0.47
CA GLN A 93 8.01 1.88 0.25
C GLN A 93 8.35 1.41 1.67
N LEU A 94 7.34 0.99 2.45
CA LEU A 94 7.55 0.54 3.83
C LEU A 94 8.47 -0.69 3.90
N SER A 95 8.27 -1.67 3.03
CA SER A 95 9.13 -2.86 2.99
C SER A 95 10.58 -2.50 2.65
N LYS A 96 10.82 -1.50 1.79
CA LYS A 96 12.18 -1.01 1.52
C LYS A 96 12.79 -0.32 2.73
N GLU A 97 12.02 0.50 3.45
CA GLU A 97 12.47 1.18 4.67
C GLU A 97 12.91 0.18 5.76
N LYS A 98 12.12 -0.89 5.99
CA LYS A 98 12.47 -1.97 6.92
C LYS A 98 13.74 -2.73 6.53
N GLN A 99 13.90 -3.05 5.24
CA GLN A 99 15.12 -3.70 4.74
C GLN A 99 16.37 -2.84 4.95
N SER A 100 16.28 -1.52 4.71
CA SER A 100 17.39 -0.59 4.95
C SER A 100 17.75 -0.43 6.43
N GLN A 101 16.82 -0.67 7.35
CA GLN A 101 17.07 -0.63 8.79
C GLN A 101 17.78 -1.89 9.29
N LYS A 102 17.48 -3.07 8.71
CA LYS A 102 18.14 -4.35 9.05
C LYS A 102 19.60 -4.43 8.54
N SER A 103 20.00 -3.61 7.57
CA SER A 103 21.35 -3.58 7.00
C SER A 103 22.30 -2.58 7.70
N ARG A 104 21.87 -1.96 8.79
CA ARG A 104 22.66 -1.05 9.63
C ARG A 104 22.92 -1.71 10.97
#